data_AF-A0A1S7PMR6-F1
#
_entry.id   AF-A0A1S7PMR6-F1
#
_cell.length_a   1.000
_cell.length_b   1.000
_cell.length_c   1.000
_cell.angle_alpha   90.00
_cell.angle_beta   90.00
_cell.angle_gamma   90.00
#
_symmetry.space_group_name_H-M   'P 1'
#
loop_
_entity.id
_entity.type
_entity.pdbx_description
1 polymer ?
#
loop_
_entity_poly.entity_id
_entity_poly.type
_entity_poly.pdbx_seq_one_letter_code
_entity_poly.pdbx_strand_id
1 'polypeptide(L)'
;MTRDEYVNPQDLAIVEKFEKAVSYLYPIFQKCPRSHGVLRDRLIGLLFDQVGFLYQAAKSKQASKLYAADANLATLRFWLRFASDPKLKFLSHHQHKVALRHIAETGSMLGGWIRSAKGNGRSGS
;
A
#
# COMPACT_ATOMS: atom_id res chain seq x y z
N MET A 1 7.78 13.37 6.71
CA MET A 1 8.44 12.20 7.34
C MET A 1 9.93 12.41 7.17
N THR A 2 10.72 12.26 8.24
CA THR A 2 12.18 12.45 8.18
C THR A 2 12.82 11.19 7.57
N ARG A 3 13.85 11.36 6.75
CA ARG A 3 14.52 10.25 6.06
C ARG A 3 15.36 9.44 7.04
N ASP A 4 15.28 8.11 6.96
CA ASP A 4 16.13 7.19 7.72
C ASP A 4 17.43 6.95 6.95
N GLU A 5 18.57 7.29 7.56
CA GLU A 5 19.90 7.22 6.95
C GLU A 5 20.57 5.84 7.09
N TYR A 6 20.00 4.92 7.88
CA TYR A 6 20.66 3.65 8.25
C TYR A 6 20.23 2.43 7.41
N VAL A 7 19.48 2.61 6.32
CA VAL A 7 18.80 1.51 5.63
C VAL A 7 19.21 1.40 4.16
N ASN A 8 19.29 0.17 3.64
CA ASN A 8 19.67 -0.12 2.25
C ASN A 8 18.76 0.64 1.24
N PRO A 9 19.32 1.50 0.38
CA PRO A 9 18.55 2.42 -0.48
C PRO A 9 17.57 1.74 -1.46
N GLN A 10 17.91 0.55 -1.97
CA GLN A 10 17.08 -0.12 -2.99
C GLN A 10 15.90 -0.88 -2.39
N ASP A 11 16.06 -1.45 -1.20
CA ASP A 11 15.01 -2.16 -0.48
C ASP A 11 13.96 -1.18 0.11
N LEU A 12 14.34 0.08 0.34
CA LEU A 12 13.46 1.15 0.83
C LEU A 12 12.66 1.86 -0.26
N ALA A 13 13.08 1.84 -1.52
CA ALA A 13 12.43 2.65 -2.56
C ALA A 13 10.92 2.35 -2.68
N ILE A 14 10.51 1.08 -2.47
CA ILE A 14 9.09 0.71 -2.47
C ILE A 14 8.33 1.24 -1.25
N VAL A 15 9.01 1.28 -0.09
CA VAL A 15 8.47 1.80 1.17
C VAL A 15 8.32 3.32 1.05
N GLU A 16 9.35 4.04 0.60
CA GLU A 16 9.31 5.48 0.34
C GLU A 16 8.18 5.85 -0.64
N LYS A 17 7.93 5.02 -1.65
CA LYS A 17 6.78 5.20 -2.56
C LYS A 17 5.45 5.03 -1.85
N PHE A 18 5.33 4.03 -0.99
CA PHE A 18 4.12 3.80 -0.23
C PHE A 18 3.90 4.84 0.89
N GLU A 19 4.96 5.42 1.44
CA GLU A 19 4.87 6.54 2.39
C GLU A 19 4.17 7.76 1.79
N LYS A 20 4.29 7.99 0.47
CA LYS A 20 3.51 9.01 -0.23
C LYS A 20 2.01 8.69 -0.19
N ALA A 21 1.65 7.41 -0.34
CA ALA A 21 0.27 6.96 -0.18
C ALA A 21 -0.24 7.20 1.24
N VAL A 22 0.56 6.85 2.26
CA VAL A 22 0.23 7.06 3.68
C VAL A 22 0.06 8.55 3.98
N SER A 23 1.02 9.38 3.57
CA SER A 23 1.00 10.83 3.78
C SER A 23 -0.21 11.50 3.13
N TYR A 24 -0.65 10.98 1.99
CA TYR A 24 -1.85 11.47 1.30
C TYR A 24 -3.14 10.99 1.96
N LEU A 25 -3.26 9.68 2.23
CA LEU A 25 -4.50 9.04 2.66
C LEU A 25 -4.81 9.23 4.14
N TYR A 26 -3.81 9.19 5.01
CA TYR A 26 -4.01 9.30 6.46
C TYR A 26 -4.81 10.55 6.88
N PRO A 27 -4.44 11.79 6.47
CA PRO A 27 -5.22 12.97 6.84
C PRO A 27 -6.63 12.99 6.21
N ILE A 28 -6.84 12.31 5.09
CA ILE A 28 -8.17 12.18 4.48
C ILE A 28 -9.04 11.24 5.31
N PHE A 29 -8.49 10.10 5.73
CA PHE A 29 -9.18 9.13 6.58
C PHE A 29 -9.54 9.72 7.94
N GLN A 30 -8.65 10.50 8.54
CA GLN A 30 -8.89 11.18 9.82
C GLN A 30 -10.06 12.18 9.76
N LYS A 31 -10.35 12.76 8.58
CA LYS A 31 -11.46 13.71 8.38
C LYS A 31 -12.80 13.04 8.07
N CYS A 32 -12.86 11.71 8.10
CA CYS A 32 -14.06 10.93 7.86
C CYS A 32 -15.21 11.31 8.85
N PRO A 33 -16.47 11.35 8.38
CA PRO A 33 -17.63 11.46 9.27
C PRO A 33 -17.64 10.38 10.37
N ARG A 34 -18.00 10.77 11.61
CA ARG A 34 -17.97 9.84 12.77
C ARG A 34 -18.84 8.60 12.59
N SER A 35 -19.91 8.68 11.79
CA SER A 35 -20.78 7.55 11.42
C SER A 35 -20.04 6.41 10.72
N HIS A 36 -18.87 6.67 10.14
CA HIS A 36 -18.08 5.68 9.40
C HIS A 36 -16.76 5.35 10.13
N GLY A 37 -16.70 5.53 11.45
CA GLY A 37 -15.51 5.28 12.27
C GLY A 37 -14.90 3.89 12.08
N VAL A 38 -15.73 2.84 11.97
CA VAL A 38 -15.26 1.47 11.73
C VAL A 38 -14.54 1.35 10.38
N LEU A 39 -15.08 1.96 9.32
CA LEU A 39 -14.45 1.96 8.00
C LEU A 39 -13.14 2.75 8.02
N ARG A 40 -13.12 3.90 8.70
CA ARG A 40 -11.90 4.70 8.90
C ARG A 40 -10.81 3.88 9.57
N ASP A 41 -11.12 3.25 10.69
CA ASP A 41 -10.14 2.49 11.48
C ASP A 41 -9.62 1.29 10.69
N ARG A 42 -10.50 0.63 9.91
CA ARG A 42 -10.10 -0.44 9.01
C ARG A 42 -9.15 0.04 7.90
N LEU A 43 -9.46 1.17 7.26
CA LEU A 43 -8.63 1.75 6.21
C LEU A 43 -7.25 2.20 6.72
N ILE A 44 -7.20 2.79 7.92
CA ILE A 44 -5.93 3.15 8.59
C ILE A 44 -5.15 1.89 8.95
N GLY A 45 -5.80 0.85 9.48
CA GLY A 45 -5.17 -0.44 9.74
C GLY A 45 -4.52 -1.02 8.49
N LEU A 46 -5.23 -1.06 7.36
CA LEU A 46 -4.69 -1.55 6.09
C LEU A 46 -3.49 -0.74 5.59
N LEU A 47 -3.46 0.58 5.82
CA LEU A 47 -2.30 1.41 5.51
C LEU A 47 -1.09 1.00 6.34
N PHE A 48 -1.26 0.82 7.64
CA PHE A 48 -0.15 0.49 8.54
C PHE A 48 0.33 -0.96 8.34
N ASP A 49 -0.60 -1.90 8.15
CA ASP A 49 -0.28 -3.29 7.82
C ASP A 49 0.55 -3.37 6.53
N GLN A 50 0.23 -2.55 5.52
CA GLN A 50 0.99 -2.52 4.28
C GLN A 50 2.45 -2.15 4.50
N VAL A 51 2.75 -1.19 5.37
CA VAL A 51 4.13 -0.82 5.70
C VAL A 51 4.87 -2.05 6.24
N GLY A 52 4.26 -2.77 7.19
CA GLY A 52 4.80 -4.02 7.73
C GLY A 52 5.04 -5.09 6.65
N PHE A 53 4.07 -5.29 5.75
CA PHE A 53 4.21 -6.24 4.65
C PHE A 53 5.34 -5.87 3.68
N LEU A 54 5.50 -4.57 3.36
CA LEU A 54 6.59 -4.12 2.50
C LEU A 54 7.96 -4.34 3.13
N TYR A 55 8.14 -4.05 4.43
CA TYR A 55 9.39 -4.36 5.13
C TYR A 55 9.70 -5.86 5.15
N GLN A 56 8.70 -6.70 5.41
CA GLN A 56 8.87 -8.15 5.38
C GLN A 56 9.24 -8.66 3.99
N ALA A 57 8.57 -8.15 2.95
CA ALA A 57 8.83 -8.50 1.56
C ALA A 57 10.24 -8.07 1.12
N ALA A 58 10.64 -6.85 1.46
CA ALA A 58 11.95 -6.30 1.12
C ALA A 58 13.09 -7.09 1.78
N LYS A 59 12.98 -7.42 3.07
CA LYS A 59 14.02 -8.14 3.82
C LYS A 59 14.11 -9.63 3.46
N SER A 60 12.96 -10.32 3.36
CA SER A 60 12.95 -11.77 3.19
C SER A 60 13.07 -12.22 1.74
N LYS A 61 12.61 -11.39 0.79
CA LYS A 61 12.46 -11.72 -0.65
C LYS A 61 11.68 -13.01 -0.90
N GLN A 62 10.94 -13.52 0.09
CA GLN A 62 10.12 -14.72 -0.03
C GLN A 62 8.86 -14.42 -0.83
N ALA A 63 8.50 -15.31 -1.75
CA ALA A 63 7.33 -15.16 -2.60
C ALA A 63 6.04 -14.96 -1.79
N SER A 64 5.86 -15.70 -0.70
CA SER A 64 4.69 -15.58 0.20
C SER A 64 4.53 -14.17 0.78
N LYS A 65 5.64 -13.50 1.14
CA LYS A 65 5.63 -12.14 1.69
C LYS A 65 5.33 -11.09 0.62
N LEU A 66 5.85 -11.28 -0.58
CA LEU A 66 5.50 -10.44 -1.74
C LEU A 66 4.01 -10.53 -2.05
N TYR A 67 3.45 -11.74 -2.03
CA TYR A 67 2.02 -11.96 -2.27
C TYR A 67 1.13 -11.39 -1.15
N ALA A 68 1.55 -11.47 0.11
CA ALA A 68 0.83 -10.84 1.21
C ALA A 68 0.75 -9.31 1.02
N ALA A 69 1.86 -8.67 0.64
CA ALA A 69 1.88 -7.24 0.33
C ALA A 69 0.97 -6.90 -0.86
N ASP A 70 0.92 -7.73 -1.90
CA ASP A 70 0.09 -7.48 -3.08
C ASP A 70 -1.41 -7.64 -2.77
N ALA A 71 -1.76 -8.67 -2.01
CA ALA A 71 -3.12 -8.91 -1.54
C ALA A 71 -3.65 -7.75 -0.69
N ASN A 72 -2.81 -7.16 0.16
CA ASN A 72 -3.21 -6.02 0.96
C ASN A 72 -3.35 -4.73 0.12
N LEU A 73 -2.53 -4.51 -0.92
CA LEU A 73 -2.76 -3.43 -1.89
C LEU A 73 -4.09 -3.62 -2.65
N ALA A 74 -4.43 -4.85 -3.04
CA ALA A 74 -5.72 -5.15 -3.66
C ALA A 74 -6.89 -4.87 -2.71
N THR A 75 -6.73 -5.22 -1.44
CA THR A 75 -7.71 -4.93 -0.38
C THR A 75 -7.89 -3.43 -0.19
N LEU A 76 -6.80 -2.64 -0.15
CA LEU A 76 -6.85 -1.18 -0.12
C LEU A 76 -7.63 -0.61 -1.31
N ARG A 77 -7.36 -1.09 -2.53
CA ARG A 77 -8.08 -0.64 -3.75
C ARG A 77 -9.59 -0.88 -3.62
N PHE A 78 -10.00 -2.04 -3.10
CA PHE A 78 -11.41 -2.34 -2.87
C PHE A 78 -12.05 -1.33 -1.90
N TRP A 79 -11.43 -1.11 -0.75
CA TRP A 79 -11.98 -0.21 0.27
C TRP A 79 -11.96 1.25 -0.14
N LEU A 80 -10.95 1.70 -0.89
CA LEU A 80 -10.92 3.05 -1.48
C LEU A 80 -12.08 3.26 -2.46
N ARG A 81 -12.38 2.25 -3.29
CA ARG A 81 -13.54 2.29 -4.18
C ARG A 81 -14.84 2.40 -3.38
N PHE A 82 -15.00 1.59 -2.33
CA PHE A 82 -16.17 1.68 -1.45
C PHE A 82 -16.30 3.06 -0.80
N ALA A 83 -15.22 3.56 -0.20
CA ALA A 83 -15.18 4.89 0.43
C ALA A 83 -15.37 6.05 -0.55
N SER A 84 -15.22 5.83 -1.86
CA SER A 84 -15.51 6.83 -2.89
C SER A 84 -16.99 6.92 -3.28
N ASP A 85 -17.86 6.09 -2.70
CA ASP A 85 -19.30 6.24 -2.88
C ASP A 85 -19.74 7.63 -2.40
N PRO A 86 -20.37 8.46 -3.26
CA PRO A 86 -20.83 9.80 -2.91
C PRO A 86 -21.72 9.86 -1.67
N LYS A 87 -22.44 8.78 -1.34
CA LYS A 87 -23.31 8.68 -0.16
C LYS A 87 -22.52 8.69 1.14
N LEU A 88 -21.29 8.17 1.15
CA LEU A 88 -20.45 8.09 2.34
C LEU A 88 -19.76 9.42 2.67
N LYS A 89 -19.66 10.34 1.68
CA LYS A 89 -18.93 11.61 1.79
C LYS A 89 -17.52 11.45 2.37
N PHE A 90 -16.88 10.30 2.10
CA PHE A 90 -15.62 9.91 2.70
C PHE A 90 -14.45 10.31 1.80
N LEU A 91 -14.44 9.85 0.54
CA LEU A 91 -13.47 10.23 -0.47
C LEU A 91 -14.15 10.93 -1.65
N SER A 92 -13.62 12.08 -2.07
CA SER A 92 -14.04 12.67 -3.35
C SER A 92 -13.52 11.84 -4.52
N HIS A 93 -14.15 11.98 -5.68
CA HIS A 93 -13.73 11.28 -6.90
C HIS A 93 -12.28 11.63 -7.30
N HIS A 94 -11.87 12.89 -7.09
CA HIS A 94 -10.50 13.32 -7.32
C HIS A 94 -9.53 12.66 -6.33
N GLN A 95 -9.87 12.65 -5.04
CA GLN A 95 -9.06 12.01 -4.01
C GLN A 95 -8.88 10.52 -4.26
N HIS A 96 -9.95 9.83 -4.69
CA HIS A 96 -9.89 8.43 -5.05
C HIS A 96 -8.92 8.19 -6.22
N LYS A 97 -8.96 9.00 -7.29
CA LYS A 97 -8.00 8.89 -8.41
C LYS A 97 -6.54 9.08 -7.98
N VAL A 98 -6.27 10.09 -7.16
CA VAL A 98 -4.91 10.35 -6.65
C VAL A 98 -4.43 9.20 -5.76
N ALA A 99 -5.29 8.70 -4.87
CA ALA A 99 -5.01 7.53 -4.05
C ALA A 99 -4.65 6.30 -4.88
N LEU A 100 -5.45 5.99 -5.92
CA LEU A 100 -5.17 4.85 -6.79
C LEU A 100 -3.84 4.98 -7.53
N ARG A 101 -3.41 6.19 -7.90
CA ARG A 101 -2.09 6.42 -8.50
C ARG A 101 -0.96 6.05 -7.54
N HIS A 102 -1.04 6.49 -6.28
CA HIS A 102 -0.04 6.12 -5.28
C HIS A 102 0.02 4.61 -5.06
N ILE A 103 -1.14 3.94 -4.96
CA ILE A 103 -1.22 2.49 -4.79
C ILE A 103 -0.68 1.75 -6.03
N ALA A 104 -0.92 2.26 -7.24
CA ALA A 104 -0.44 1.66 -8.48
C ALA A 104 1.09 1.77 -8.62
N GLU A 105 1.70 2.88 -8.19
CA GLU A 105 3.17 3.03 -8.18
C GLU A 105 3.82 1.95 -7.31
N THR A 106 3.34 1.76 -6.08
CA THR A 106 3.83 0.69 -5.18
C THR A 106 3.58 -0.70 -5.77
N GLY A 107 2.39 -0.94 -6.34
CA GLY A 107 2.04 -2.22 -6.95
C GLY A 107 2.91 -2.58 -8.15
N SER A 108 3.31 -1.61 -8.97
CA SER A 108 4.20 -1.83 -10.11
C SER A 108 5.58 -2.34 -9.66
N MET A 109 6.15 -1.72 -8.62
CA MET A 109 7.43 -2.14 -8.03
C MET A 109 7.33 -3.55 -7.45
N LEU A 110 6.27 -3.83 -6.70
CA LEU A 110 6.03 -5.14 -6.11
C LEU A 110 5.86 -6.23 -7.19
N GLY A 111 5.13 -5.91 -8.26
CA GLY A 111 4.99 -6.80 -9.42
C GLY A 111 6.33 -7.10 -10.10
N GLY A 112 7.24 -6.13 -10.14
CA GLY A 112 8.63 -6.33 -10.56
C GLY A 112 9.34 -7.38 -9.71
N TRP A 113 9.30 -7.23 -8.38
CA TRP A 113 9.90 -8.17 -7.44
C TRP A 113 9.30 -9.58 -7.54
N ILE A 114 7.98 -9.70 -7.69
CA ILE A 114 7.30 -10.99 -7.88
C ILE A 114 7.80 -11.69 -9.15
N ARG A 115 7.96 -10.96 -10.27
CA ARG A 115 8.48 -11.52 -11.52
C ARG A 115 9.93 -11.99 -11.36
N SER A 116 10.79 -11.19 -10.72
CA SER A 116 12.18 -11.57 -10.45
C SER A 116 12.28 -12.81 -9.57
N ALA A 117 11.47 -12.90 -8.52
CA ALA A 117 11.43 -14.07 -7.64
C ALA A 117 11.00 -15.36 -8.39
N LYS A 118 10.04 -15.26 -9.32
CA LYS A 118 9.63 -16.38 -10.18
C LYS A 118 10.69 -16.80 -11.19
N GLY A 119 11.41 -15.83 -11.77
CA GLY A 119 12.48 -16.10 -12.74
C GLY A 119 13.61 -16.92 -12.11
N ASN A 120 14.03 -16.54 -10.91
CA ASN A 120 15.10 -17.23 -10.19
C ASN A 120 14.73 -18.67 -9.76
N GLY A 121 13.45 -18.95 -9.54
CA GLY A 121 12.97 -20.30 -9.21
C GLY A 121 12.96 -21.27 -10.41
N ARG A 122 13.01 -20.78 -11.65
CA ARG A 122 13.00 -21.63 -12.87
C ARG A 122 14.40 -22.00 -13.38
N SER A 123 15.44 -21.30 -12.93
CA SER A 123 16.84 -21.58 -13.32
C SER A 123 17.57 -22.53 -12.37
N GLY A 124 16.89 -23.04 -11.34
CA GLY A 124 17.43 -23.96 -10.33
C GLY A 124 16.77 -25.34 -10.30
N SER A 125 16.21 -25.80 -11.43
CA SER A 125 15.66 -27.15 -11.60
C SER A 125 16.27 -27.84 -12.80
#